data_AF-A0A7X0CMR5-F1
#
_entry.id   AF-A0A7X0CMR5-F1
#
_cell.length_a   1.000
_cell.length_b   1.000
_cell.length_c   1.000
_cell.angle_alpha   90.00
_cell.angle_beta   90.00
_cell.angle_gamma   90.00
#
_symmetry.space_group_name_H-M   'P 1'
#
loop_
_entity.id
_entity.type
_entity.pdbx_description
1 polymer ?
#
loop_
_entity_poly.entity_id
_entity_poly.type
_entity_poly.pdbx_seq_one_letter_code
_entity_poly.pdbx_strand_id
1 'polypeptide(L)'
;MIETFSYRTKINSNEFIHTVYAKDIHASLSQWITRIKDLQNEFYSFDAETVAIIQDQMLIKSAEIAANEFNHHIAFCINDTACITHITKLKKEHPDFTAELYYLRTTEGGRKSYAYSGYRPHFKVDGKREMTSAEQIFIDQDRVFPGESINSEIRILGKDTFKKHLFNGLDFQLYEGTVLVAKGKIIEVLNEDLKRS
;
A
#
# COMPACT_ATOMS: atom_id res chain seq x y z
N MET A 1 1.86 14.23 -2.63
CA MET A 1 0.83 13.27 -2.19
C MET A 1 1.20 11.93 -2.78
N ILE A 2 1.05 10.83 -2.03
CA ILE A 2 1.39 9.51 -2.53
C ILE A 2 0.30 9.06 -3.51
N GLU A 3 0.71 8.63 -4.70
CA GLU A 3 -0.18 8.18 -5.76
C GLU A 3 -0.27 6.66 -5.76
N THR A 4 -1.38 6.12 -6.27
CA THR A 4 -1.58 4.67 -6.35
C THR A 4 -1.43 4.21 -7.80
N PHE A 5 -0.61 3.20 -8.03
CA PHE A 5 -0.38 2.62 -9.36
C PHE A 5 -0.77 1.14 -9.36
N SER A 6 -1.48 0.71 -10.40
CA SER A 6 -1.84 -0.68 -10.66
C SER A 6 -1.00 -1.19 -11.82
N TYR A 7 -0.28 -2.28 -11.60
CA TYR A 7 0.50 -3.00 -12.58
C TYR A 7 -0.26 -4.28 -12.93
N ARG A 8 -0.73 -4.37 -14.17
CA ARG A 8 -1.51 -5.51 -14.67
C ARG A 8 -0.74 -6.23 -15.77
N THR A 9 -0.44 -7.50 -15.55
CA THR A 9 0.34 -8.32 -16.48
C THR A 9 -0.46 -9.57 -16.83
N LYS A 10 -0.57 -9.88 -18.12
CA LYS A 10 -1.15 -11.13 -18.59
C LYS A 10 -0.03 -12.01 -19.15
N ILE A 11 0.11 -13.21 -18.60
CA ILE A 11 1.05 -14.22 -19.08
C ILE A 11 0.24 -15.50 -19.28
N ASN A 12 0.15 -15.97 -20.52
CA ASN A 12 -0.69 -17.10 -20.91
C ASN A 12 -2.15 -16.90 -20.44
N SER A 13 -2.68 -17.80 -19.61
CA SER A 13 -4.03 -17.72 -19.02
C SER A 13 -4.08 -16.96 -17.69
N ASN A 14 -2.94 -16.54 -17.14
CA ASN A 14 -2.86 -15.92 -15.82
C ASN A 14 -2.86 -14.39 -15.94
N GLU A 15 -3.59 -13.73 -15.05
CA GLU A 15 -3.56 -12.29 -14.87
C GLU A 15 -3.01 -11.95 -13.49
N PHE A 16 -1.92 -11.20 -13.46
CA PHE A 16 -1.25 -10.73 -12.25
C PHE A 16 -1.52 -9.26 -12.06
N ILE A 17 -1.97 -8.87 -10.87
CA ILE A 17 -2.28 -7.48 -10.52
C ILE A 17 -1.55 -7.11 -9.24
N HIS A 18 -0.68 -6.11 -9.34
CA HIS A 18 0.04 -5.56 -8.19
C HIS A 18 -0.32 -4.09 -8.02
N THR A 19 -0.61 -3.67 -6.80
CA THR A 19 -0.81 -2.25 -6.46
C THR A 19 0.37 -1.75 -5.65
N VAL A 20 0.90 -0.59 -6.02
CA VAL A 20 2.01 0.08 -5.34
C VAL A 20 1.72 1.57 -5.13
N TYR A 21 2.46 2.21 -4.23
CA TYR A 21 2.14 3.54 -3.70
C TYR A 21 3.37 4.44 -3.73
N ALA A 22 3.47 5.30 -4.73
CA ALA A 22 4.67 6.06 -5.00
C ALA A 22 4.39 7.54 -5.32
N LYS A 23 5.42 8.39 -5.25
CA LYS A 23 5.32 9.83 -5.53
C LYS A 23 5.02 10.12 -7.01
N ASP A 24 5.48 9.25 -7.89
CA ASP A 24 5.32 9.33 -9.35
C ASP A 24 5.51 7.93 -9.98
N ILE A 25 5.38 7.86 -11.32
CA ILE A 25 5.47 6.62 -12.08
C ILE A 25 6.90 6.02 -12.11
N HIS A 26 7.94 6.84 -11.98
CA HIS A 26 9.32 6.36 -11.97
C HIS A 26 9.63 5.66 -10.64
N ALA A 27 9.22 6.29 -9.53
CA ALA A 27 9.28 5.70 -8.20
C ALA A 27 8.39 4.44 -8.10
N SER A 28 7.22 4.41 -8.78
CA SER A 28 6.34 3.25 -8.74
C SER A 28 6.94 2.01 -9.38
N LEU A 29 7.81 2.16 -10.39
CA LEU A 29 8.49 1.02 -11.01
C LEU A 29 9.42 0.32 -10.01
N SER A 30 10.24 1.07 -9.29
CA SER A 30 11.15 0.53 -8.28
C SER A 30 10.37 -0.18 -7.15
N GLN A 31 9.25 0.40 -6.74
CA GLN A 31 8.37 -0.25 -5.77
C GLN A 31 7.71 -1.51 -6.32
N TRP A 32 7.26 -1.52 -7.58
CA TRP A 32 6.68 -2.70 -8.19
C TRP A 32 7.68 -3.86 -8.27
N ILE A 33 8.93 -3.59 -8.66
CA ILE A 33 10.00 -4.59 -8.69
C ILE A 33 10.26 -5.17 -7.29
N THR A 34 10.28 -4.32 -6.26
CA THR A 34 10.41 -4.76 -4.86
C THR A 34 9.21 -5.60 -4.45
N ARG A 35 8.00 -5.15 -4.79
CA ARG A 35 6.73 -5.82 -4.48
C ARG A 35 6.65 -7.22 -5.08
N ILE A 36 7.01 -7.40 -6.34
CA ILE A 36 6.95 -8.73 -6.99
C ILE A 36 8.00 -9.68 -6.40
N LYS A 37 9.16 -9.16 -5.99
CA LYS A 37 10.21 -9.94 -5.32
C LYS A 37 9.75 -10.45 -3.97
N ASP A 38 9.13 -9.58 -3.17
CA ASP A 38 8.61 -9.95 -1.86
C ASP A 38 7.44 -10.95 -1.95
N LEU A 39 6.71 -10.93 -3.07
CA LEU A 39 5.61 -11.84 -3.37
C LEU A 39 6.01 -13.07 -4.20
N GLN A 40 7.30 -13.33 -4.43
CA GLN A 40 7.74 -14.35 -5.41
C GLN A 40 7.39 -15.81 -5.05
N ASN A 41 6.93 -16.03 -3.81
CA ASN A 41 6.47 -17.33 -3.31
C ASN A 41 4.94 -17.44 -3.26
N GLU A 42 4.23 -16.38 -3.67
CA GLU A 42 2.77 -16.28 -3.61
C GLU A 42 2.16 -16.64 -4.98
N PHE A 43 1.17 -17.52 -4.99
CA PHE A 43 0.55 -18.02 -6.23
C PHE A 43 -0.13 -16.94 -7.09
N TYR A 44 -0.49 -15.81 -6.49
CA TYR A 44 -1.11 -14.66 -7.17
C TYR A 44 -0.09 -13.64 -7.69
N SER A 45 1.20 -13.97 -7.63
CA SER A 45 2.30 -13.17 -8.14
C SER A 45 3.20 -14.00 -9.07
N PHE A 46 4.22 -13.36 -9.62
CA PHE A 46 5.25 -14.03 -10.42
C PHE A 46 6.10 -14.94 -9.54
N ASP A 47 6.49 -16.10 -10.06
CA ASP A 47 7.48 -16.96 -9.43
C ASP A 47 8.90 -16.34 -9.44
N ALA A 48 9.82 -16.94 -8.69
CA ALA A 48 11.18 -16.44 -8.53
C ALA A 48 11.96 -16.35 -9.87
N GLU A 49 11.72 -17.26 -10.81
CA GLU A 49 12.36 -17.24 -12.13
C GLU A 49 11.88 -16.04 -12.95
N THR A 50 10.56 -15.85 -13.02
CA THR A 50 9.93 -14.74 -13.71
C THR A 50 10.33 -13.40 -13.09
N VAL A 51 10.39 -13.31 -11.75
CA VAL A 51 10.86 -12.10 -11.05
C VAL A 51 12.29 -11.76 -11.44
N ALA A 52 13.20 -12.74 -11.50
CA ALA A 52 14.59 -12.52 -11.88
C ALA A 52 14.71 -12.00 -13.33
N ILE A 53 13.93 -12.58 -14.25
CA ILE A 53 13.86 -12.14 -15.65
C ILE A 53 13.37 -10.69 -15.76
N ILE A 54 12.29 -10.35 -15.05
CA ILE A 54 11.74 -8.99 -15.03
C ILE A 54 12.78 -8.02 -14.46
N GLN A 55 13.44 -8.37 -13.35
CA GLN A 55 14.45 -7.53 -12.70
C GLN A 55 15.62 -7.19 -13.62
N ASP A 56 16.18 -8.20 -14.29
CA ASP A 56 17.30 -8.02 -15.21
C ASP A 56 16.92 -7.12 -16.39
N GLN A 57 15.78 -7.38 -17.02
CA GLN A 57 15.30 -6.55 -18.13
C GLN A 57 14.92 -5.13 -17.70
N MET A 58 14.39 -4.95 -16.49
CA MET A 58 14.07 -3.61 -15.97
C MET A 58 15.31 -2.81 -15.62
N LEU A 59 16.41 -3.45 -15.20
CA LEU A 59 17.68 -2.76 -14.99
C LEU A 59 18.17 -2.16 -16.31
N ILE A 60 18.17 -2.94 -17.39
CA ILE A 60 18.55 -2.50 -18.73
C ILE A 60 17.63 -1.37 -19.21
N LYS A 61 16.31 -1.56 -19.13
CA LYS A 61 15.34 -0.57 -19.59
C LYS A 61 15.32 0.70 -18.75
N SER A 62 15.63 0.63 -17.45
CA SER A 62 15.74 1.83 -16.62
C SER A 62 16.85 2.76 -17.11
N ALA A 63 17.96 2.21 -17.62
CA ALA A 63 19.03 2.98 -18.26
C ALA A 63 18.57 3.61 -19.58
N GLU A 64 17.68 2.95 -20.33
CA GLU A 64 17.09 3.48 -21.57
C GLU A 64 15.99 4.54 -21.32
N ILE A 65 15.13 4.34 -20.32
CA ILE A 65 14.04 5.26 -19.92
C ILE A 65 14.62 6.57 -19.37
N ALA A 66 15.74 6.53 -18.64
CA ALA A 66 16.46 7.75 -18.26
C ALA A 66 16.86 8.61 -19.47
N ALA A 67 16.90 8.03 -20.68
CA ALA A 67 17.19 8.71 -21.93
C ALA A 67 15.95 9.00 -22.81
N ASN A 68 14.77 8.42 -22.55
CA ASN A 68 13.54 8.61 -23.35
C ASN A 68 12.26 8.44 -22.51
N GLU A 69 11.37 9.43 -22.51
CA GLU A 69 10.05 9.33 -21.89
C GLU A 69 8.99 8.74 -22.84
N PHE A 70 7.98 8.11 -22.24
CA PHE A 70 6.68 7.69 -22.80
C PHE A 70 6.50 6.23 -23.25
N ASN A 71 5.95 5.44 -22.32
CA ASN A 71 4.76 4.60 -22.52
C ASN A 71 4.28 4.07 -21.16
N HIS A 72 2.97 4.11 -20.86
CA HIS A 72 2.39 3.58 -19.60
C HIS A 72 2.27 2.05 -19.59
N HIS A 73 3.17 1.39 -20.30
CA HIS A 73 3.29 -0.05 -20.30
C HIS A 73 4.76 -0.43 -20.35
N ILE A 74 5.07 -1.57 -19.76
CA ILE A 74 6.40 -2.15 -19.75
C ILE A 74 6.31 -3.45 -20.51
N ALA A 75 7.15 -3.61 -21.53
CA ALA A 75 7.33 -4.89 -22.19
C ALA A 75 8.51 -5.64 -21.55
N PHE A 76 8.45 -6.97 -21.53
CA PHE A 76 9.58 -7.85 -21.23
C PHE A 76 9.34 -9.20 -21.87
N CYS A 77 10.37 -10.02 -22.03
CA CYS A 77 10.25 -11.36 -22.60
C CYS A 77 10.40 -12.42 -21.50
N ILE A 78 9.53 -13.44 -21.49
CA ILE A 78 9.72 -14.66 -20.70
C ILE A 78 9.85 -15.80 -21.70
N ASN A 79 10.99 -16.49 -21.74
CA ASN A 79 11.23 -17.62 -22.66
C ASN A 79 10.82 -17.28 -24.11
N ASP A 80 11.36 -16.17 -24.64
CA ASP A 80 11.07 -15.60 -25.98
C ASP A 80 9.61 -15.17 -26.23
N THR A 81 8.74 -15.25 -25.22
CA THR A 81 7.35 -14.78 -25.29
C THR A 81 7.26 -13.34 -24.82
N ALA A 82 6.85 -12.43 -25.71
CA ALA A 82 6.62 -11.04 -25.37
C ALA A 82 5.46 -10.89 -24.37
N CYS A 83 5.74 -10.25 -23.25
CA CYS A 83 4.80 -9.95 -22.18
C CYS A 83 4.68 -8.43 -22.02
N ILE A 84 3.49 -7.97 -21.64
CA ILE A 84 3.20 -6.56 -21.42
C ILE A 84 2.56 -6.39 -20.05
N THR A 85 3.11 -5.47 -19.26
CA THR A 85 2.51 -4.95 -18.05
C THR A 85 1.93 -3.56 -18.33
N HIS A 86 0.62 -3.41 -18.15
CA HIS A 86 -0.04 -2.11 -18.21
C HIS A 86 0.05 -1.42 -16.85
N ILE A 87 0.39 -0.13 -16.85
CA ILE A 87 0.49 0.70 -15.65
C ILE A 87 -0.66 1.71 -15.66
N THR A 88 -1.49 1.66 -14.63
CA THR A 88 -2.61 2.59 -14.47
C THR A 88 -2.46 3.34 -13.16
N LYS A 89 -2.41 4.68 -13.24
CA LYS A 89 -2.57 5.55 -12.07
C LYS A 89 -4.04 5.53 -11.62
N LEU A 90 -4.30 5.04 -10.41
CA LEU A 90 -5.63 4.94 -9.85
C LEU A 90 -6.04 6.27 -9.19
N LYS A 91 -7.27 6.71 -9.46
CA LYS A 91 -7.86 7.85 -8.76
C LYS A 91 -8.34 7.40 -7.38
N LYS A 92 -7.70 7.90 -6.33
CA LYS A 92 -8.11 7.71 -4.94
C LYS A 92 -8.69 9.01 -4.39
N GLU A 93 -9.58 8.89 -3.41
CA GLU A 93 -10.03 10.05 -2.64
C GLU A 93 -8.88 10.63 -1.82
N HIS A 94 -9.03 11.87 -1.38
CA HIS A 94 -8.10 12.43 -0.40
C HIS A 94 -8.15 11.65 0.92
N PRO A 95 -7.05 11.60 1.67
CA PRO A 95 -7.06 10.99 3.00
C PRO A 95 -8.06 11.70 3.92
N ASP A 96 -8.66 10.92 4.80
CA ASP A 96 -9.57 11.43 5.82
C ASP A 96 -8.80 12.11 6.96
N PHE A 97 -7.64 11.56 7.31
CA PHE A 97 -6.72 12.11 8.31
C PHE A 97 -5.30 11.55 8.13
N THR A 98 -4.33 12.21 8.76
CA THR A 98 -2.98 11.67 8.97
C THR A 98 -2.83 11.17 10.40
N ALA A 99 -2.02 10.14 10.60
CA ALA A 99 -1.79 9.56 11.92
C ALA A 99 -0.36 9.04 12.07
N GLU A 100 0.14 9.09 13.31
CA GLU A 100 1.28 8.30 13.74
C GLU A 100 0.76 6.94 14.20
N LEU A 101 1.41 5.87 13.75
CA LEU A 101 1.06 4.50 14.06
C LEU A 101 2.25 3.81 14.73
N TYR A 102 2.01 3.00 15.75
CA TYR A 102 2.95 2.02 16.27
C TYR A 102 2.40 0.61 16.00
N TYR A 103 3.12 -0.17 15.20
CA TYR A 103 2.78 -1.57 14.96
C TYR A 103 3.30 -2.42 16.10
N LEU A 104 2.44 -3.21 16.73
CA LEU A 104 2.82 -4.05 17.86
C LEU A 104 3.85 -5.09 17.42
N ARG A 105 4.85 -5.36 18.27
CA ARG A 105 5.80 -6.45 18.07
C ARG A 105 5.07 -7.79 18.02
N THR A 106 5.65 -8.77 17.34
CA THR A 106 5.12 -10.14 17.37
C THR A 106 5.06 -10.69 18.81
N THR A 107 6.01 -10.32 19.67
CA THR A 107 6.03 -10.67 21.11
C THR A 107 4.93 -9.99 21.92
N GLU A 108 4.34 -8.91 21.40
CA GLU A 108 3.20 -8.19 22.00
C GLU A 108 1.85 -8.73 21.47
N GLY A 109 1.88 -9.81 20.67
CA GLY A 109 0.69 -10.39 20.04
C GLY A 109 0.28 -9.72 18.73
N GLY A 110 1.14 -8.86 18.17
CA GLY A 110 0.91 -8.20 16.88
C GLY A 110 1.10 -9.12 15.67
N ARG A 111 1.36 -8.50 14.51
CA ARG A 111 1.59 -9.25 13.26
C ARG A 111 2.87 -10.09 13.33
N LYS A 112 2.90 -11.18 12.55
CA LYS A 112 4.10 -12.02 12.35
C LYS A 112 5.02 -11.50 11.24
N SER A 113 4.47 -10.74 10.30
CA SER A 113 5.18 -10.12 9.18
C SER A 113 4.82 -8.66 9.06
N TYR A 114 5.56 -7.93 8.22
CA TYR A 114 5.29 -6.52 7.94
C TYR A 114 3.86 -6.31 7.37
N ALA A 115 3.40 -5.05 7.40
CA ALA A 115 2.25 -4.59 6.62
C ALA A 115 2.76 -3.73 5.45
N TYR A 116 2.06 -3.76 4.31
CA TYR A 116 2.30 -2.82 3.20
C TYR A 116 1.29 -1.68 3.21
N SER A 117 1.66 -0.56 2.58
CA SER A 117 0.69 0.44 2.12
C SER A 117 -0.46 -0.23 1.37
N GLY A 118 -1.67 0.29 1.57
CA GLY A 118 -2.92 -0.31 1.12
C GLY A 118 -3.54 -1.31 2.09
N TYR A 119 -2.87 -1.64 3.21
CA TYR A 119 -3.41 -2.51 4.25
C TYR A 119 -4.68 -1.90 4.88
N ARG A 120 -5.69 -2.74 5.12
CA ARG A 120 -7.08 -2.35 5.45
C ARG A 120 -7.62 -3.00 6.74
N PRO A 121 -6.94 -2.87 7.90
CA PRO A 121 -7.43 -3.39 9.16
C PRO A 121 -8.71 -2.69 9.62
N HIS A 122 -9.33 -3.24 10.65
CA HIS A 122 -10.45 -2.60 11.33
C HIS A 122 -9.95 -1.47 12.24
N PHE A 123 -10.36 -0.24 11.94
CA PHE A 123 -10.21 0.93 12.77
C PHE A 123 -11.28 0.99 13.85
N LYS A 124 -10.83 1.25 15.08
CA LYS A 124 -11.66 1.40 16.26
C LYS A 124 -11.17 2.57 17.09
N VAL A 125 -12.07 3.49 17.42
CA VAL A 125 -11.79 4.56 18.37
C VAL A 125 -12.06 4.04 19.78
N ASP A 126 -11.20 4.39 20.72
CA ASP A 126 -11.38 4.01 22.12
C ASP A 126 -12.74 4.52 22.66
N GLY A 127 -13.45 3.66 23.38
CA GLY A 127 -14.79 3.96 23.90
C GLY A 127 -15.95 3.81 22.90
N LYS A 128 -15.69 3.55 21.62
CA LYS A 128 -16.73 3.19 20.63
C LYS A 128 -16.80 1.69 20.39
N ARG A 129 -18.01 1.20 20.09
CA ARG A 129 -18.23 -0.22 19.75
C ARG A 129 -18.05 -0.47 18.25
N GLU A 130 -18.35 0.53 17.45
CA GLU A 130 -18.31 0.49 16.01
C GLU A 130 -16.88 0.38 15.50
N MET A 131 -16.71 -0.45 14.46
CA MET A 131 -15.45 -0.62 13.76
C MET A 131 -15.69 -0.39 12.27
N THR A 132 -14.66 0.06 11.54
CA THR A 132 -14.73 0.20 10.09
C THR A 132 -13.40 -0.14 9.45
N SER A 133 -13.36 -0.39 8.14
CA SER A 133 -12.08 -0.61 7.45
C SER A 133 -11.32 0.71 7.30
N ALA A 134 -10.01 0.69 7.55
CA ALA A 134 -9.11 1.83 7.34
C ALA A 134 -7.99 1.47 6.37
N GLU A 135 -8.01 2.01 5.16
CA GLU A 135 -6.86 1.94 4.25
C GLU A 135 -5.74 2.85 4.76
N GLN A 136 -4.52 2.32 4.81
CA GLN A 136 -3.33 3.03 5.28
C GLN A 136 -2.33 3.17 4.14
N ILE A 137 -1.92 4.40 3.84
CA ILE A 137 -0.78 4.67 2.95
C ILE A 137 0.35 5.25 3.78
N PHE A 138 1.40 4.47 3.92
CA PHE A 138 2.58 4.79 4.69
C PHE A 138 3.39 5.90 4.03
N ILE A 139 3.84 6.86 4.83
CA ILE A 139 4.64 8.00 4.40
C ILE A 139 6.11 7.60 4.46
N ASP A 140 6.87 8.02 3.44
CA ASP A 140 8.31 7.79 3.24
C ASP A 140 8.77 6.34 3.01
N GLN A 141 7.97 5.34 3.38
CA GLN A 141 8.24 3.93 3.12
C GLN A 141 6.95 3.18 2.72
N ASP A 142 7.09 2.03 2.06
CA ASP A 142 5.96 1.26 1.53
C ASP A 142 5.51 0.11 2.45
N ARG A 143 6.28 -0.18 3.50
CA ARG A 143 6.02 -1.22 4.48
C ARG A 143 6.45 -0.82 5.88
N VAL A 144 5.90 -1.49 6.87
CA VAL A 144 6.22 -1.31 8.31
C VAL A 144 6.31 -2.67 9.00
N PHE A 145 7.38 -2.89 9.74
CA PHE A 145 7.62 -4.13 10.48
C PHE A 145 6.99 -4.07 11.89
N PRO A 146 6.65 -5.23 12.47
CA PRO A 146 6.23 -5.30 13.87
C PRO A 146 7.27 -4.65 14.81
N GLY A 147 6.84 -3.71 15.64
CA GLY A 147 7.68 -2.93 16.56
C GLY A 147 8.14 -1.57 16.02
N GLU A 148 7.81 -1.23 14.78
CA GLU A 148 8.14 0.08 14.20
C GLU A 148 6.99 1.09 14.35
N SER A 149 7.38 2.36 14.36
CA SER A 149 6.45 3.48 14.24
C SER A 149 6.52 4.10 12.85
N ILE A 150 5.39 4.62 12.36
CA ILE A 150 5.29 5.20 11.03
C ILE A 150 4.17 6.23 10.93
N ASN A 151 4.38 7.28 10.13
CA ASN A 151 3.31 8.19 9.75
C ASN A 151 2.53 7.65 8.54
N SER A 152 1.21 7.80 8.54
CA SER A 152 0.34 7.29 7.49
C SER A 152 -0.76 8.28 7.14
N GLU A 153 -1.08 8.36 5.84
CA GLU A 153 -2.37 8.82 5.35
C GLU A 153 -3.42 7.71 5.57
N ILE A 154 -4.60 8.05 6.08
CA ILE A 154 -5.65 7.08 6.42
C ILE A 154 -6.96 7.45 5.72
N ARG A 155 -7.66 6.44 5.16
CA ARG A 155 -9.04 6.56 4.66
C ARG A 155 -9.93 5.52 5.33
N ILE A 156 -11.03 5.95 5.94
CA ILE A 156 -11.99 5.06 6.59
C ILE A 156 -13.23 4.86 5.70
N LEU A 157 -13.77 3.64 5.71
CA LEU A 157 -14.97 3.33 4.92
C LEU A 157 -16.24 3.91 5.58
N GLY A 158 -16.36 3.81 6.91
CA GLY A 158 -17.56 4.13 7.69
C GLY A 158 -17.68 5.61 8.03
N LYS A 159 -17.57 6.52 7.05
CA LYS A 159 -17.53 7.96 7.29
C LYS A 159 -18.77 8.48 8.03
N ASP A 160 -19.96 7.99 7.69
CA ASP A 160 -21.21 8.38 8.36
C ASP A 160 -21.22 8.02 9.84
N THR A 161 -20.70 6.85 10.21
CA THR A 161 -20.61 6.38 11.60
C THR A 161 -19.69 7.25 12.45
N PHE A 162 -18.66 7.84 11.84
CA PHE A 162 -17.65 8.66 12.50
C PHE A 162 -17.80 10.16 12.20
N LYS A 163 -18.92 10.59 11.61
CA LYS A 163 -19.20 11.98 11.28
C LYS A 163 -19.08 12.86 12.52
N LYS A 164 -18.25 13.91 12.47
CA LYS A 164 -17.95 14.83 13.58
C LYS A 164 -17.37 14.18 14.86
N HIS A 165 -16.73 13.01 14.77
CA HIS A 165 -16.17 12.32 15.94
C HIS A 165 -14.64 12.37 16.04
N LEU A 166 -13.92 12.70 14.97
CA LEU A 166 -12.46 12.65 14.94
C LEU A 166 -11.86 14.01 15.29
N PHE A 167 -10.75 14.04 16.01
CA PHE A 167 -10.02 15.28 16.32
C PHE A 167 -8.52 15.00 16.44
N ASN A 168 -7.71 16.04 16.32
CA ASN A 168 -6.25 15.93 16.41
C ASN A 168 -5.84 15.46 17.82
N GLY A 169 -4.94 14.48 17.89
CA GLY A 169 -4.51 13.84 19.12
C GLY A 169 -5.37 12.66 19.59
N LEU A 170 -6.48 12.37 18.91
CA LEU A 170 -7.33 11.22 19.23
C LEU A 170 -6.58 9.90 19.04
N ASP A 171 -6.57 9.07 20.09
CA ASP A 171 -6.03 7.72 20.05
C ASP A 171 -7.03 6.73 19.43
N PHE A 172 -6.52 5.77 18.67
CA PHE A 172 -7.28 4.70 18.04
C PHE A 172 -6.47 3.41 17.95
N GLN A 173 -7.16 2.34 17.58
CA GLN A 173 -6.62 0.99 17.49
C GLN A 173 -6.95 0.38 16.13
N LEU A 174 -6.02 -0.42 15.60
CA LEU A 174 -6.18 -1.17 14.36
C LEU A 174 -6.14 -2.66 14.63
N TYR A 175 -7.13 -3.38 14.08
CA TYR A 175 -7.32 -4.81 14.32
C TYR A 175 -7.33 -5.63 13.03
N GLU A 176 -6.79 -6.85 13.10
CA GLU A 176 -6.99 -7.91 12.11
C GLU A 176 -7.89 -8.98 12.73
N GLY A 177 -9.16 -9.00 12.34
CA GLY A 177 -10.18 -9.78 13.06
C GLY A 177 -10.25 -9.32 14.53
N THR A 178 -9.88 -10.21 15.46
CA THR A 178 -9.84 -9.93 16.90
C THR A 178 -8.46 -9.52 17.41
N VAL A 179 -7.42 -9.59 16.58
CA VAL A 179 -6.03 -9.33 16.98
C VAL A 179 -5.73 -7.84 16.85
N LEU A 180 -5.31 -7.20 17.94
CA LEU A 180 -4.80 -5.83 17.91
C LEU A 180 -3.43 -5.83 17.22
N VAL A 181 -3.29 -5.12 16.10
CA VAL A 181 -2.06 -5.12 15.30
C VAL A 181 -1.28 -3.82 15.40
N ALA A 182 -1.97 -2.70 15.64
CA ALA A 182 -1.32 -1.40 15.80
C ALA A 182 -2.17 -0.46 16.67
N LYS A 183 -1.48 0.51 17.27
CA LYS A 183 -2.09 1.66 17.96
C LYS A 183 -1.76 2.91 17.15
N GLY A 184 -2.67 3.87 17.11
CA GLY A 184 -2.47 5.10 16.36
C GLY A 184 -2.94 6.32 17.11
N LYS A 185 -2.38 7.46 16.73
CA LYS A 185 -2.78 8.79 17.20
C LYS A 185 -2.98 9.69 15.98
N ILE A 186 -4.17 10.29 15.87
CA ILE A 186 -4.47 11.22 14.78
C ILE A 186 -3.57 12.45 14.92
N ILE A 187 -2.86 12.80 13.85
CA ILE A 187 -2.06 14.04 13.77
C ILE A 187 -2.96 15.17 13.30
N GLU A 188 -3.63 14.98 12.15
CA GLU A 188 -4.47 15.99 11.53
C GLU A 188 -5.71 15.37 10.87
N VAL A 189 -6.90 15.85 11.23
CA VAL A 189 -8.14 15.51 10.51
C VAL A 189 -8.30 16.42 9.30
N LEU A 190 -8.29 15.83 8.11
CA LEU A 190 -8.33 16.51 6.82
C LEU A 190 -9.75 16.55 6.24
N ASN A 191 -10.54 15.52 6.51
CA ASN A 191 -11.94 15.47 6.11
C ASN A 191 -12.82 16.21 7.14
N GLU A 192 -13.30 17.38 6.74
CA GLU A 192 -14.13 18.26 7.55
C GLU A 192 -15.46 17.61 8.00
N ASP A 193 -16.00 16.62 7.29
CA ASP A 193 -17.20 15.91 7.74
C ASP A 193 -16.94 15.04 8.98
N LEU A 194 -15.72 14.54 9.13
CA LEU A 194 -15.32 13.71 10.26
C LEU A 194 -14.83 14.52 11.45
N LYS A 195 -14.32 15.74 11.20
CA LYS A 195 -13.72 16.61 12.19
C LYS A 195 -14.73 17.10 13.21
N ARG A 196 -14.46 16.83 14.49
CA ARG A 196 -15.24 17.32 15.62
C ARG A 196 -15.09 18.84 15.70
N SER A 197 -16.23 19.53 15.70
CA SER A 197 -16.33 20.98 15.90
C SER A 197 -15.84 21.42 17.27
#